data_AF-A0A838WHZ5-F1
#
_entry.id   AF-A0A838WHZ5-F1
#
_cell.length_a   1.000
_cell.length_b   1.000
_cell.length_c   1.000
_cell.angle_alpha   90.00
_cell.angle_beta   90.00
_cell.angle_gamma   90.00
#
_symmetry.space_group_name_H-M   'P 1'
#
loop_
_entity.id
_entity.type
_entity.pdbx_description
1 polymer ?
#
loop_
_entity_poly.entity_id
_entity_poly.type
_entity_poly.pdbx_seq_one_letter_code
_entity_poly.pdbx_strand_id
1 'polypeptide(L)' 'GDGNDILKGEGGDDEIEGGHGNDTIDGGTGRQVINGGTGDDIVVSAKAGDSIDGGEGSDTLQSLDLT' A
#
# COMPACT_ATOMS: atom_id res chain seq x y z
N GLY A 1 11.00 3.59 2.72
CA GLY A 1 12.35 3.74 3.28
C GLY A 1 12.24 4.58 4.52
N ASP A 2 13.09 5.60 4.71
CA ASP A 2 12.72 6.74 5.57
C ASP A 2 12.25 7.88 4.66
N GLY A 3 11.21 8.61 5.07
CA GLY A 3 10.63 9.72 4.32
C GLY A 3 9.28 9.37 3.70
N ASN A 4 8.60 10.37 3.15
CA ASN A 4 7.30 10.18 2.50
C ASN A 4 7.51 9.72 1.05
N ASP A 5 7.26 8.44 0.80
CA ASP A 5 7.54 7.77 -0.46
C ASP A 5 6.27 7.61 -1.33
N ILE A 6 6.48 7.45 -2.65
CA ILE A 6 5.45 6.99 -3.58
C ILE A 6 5.89 5.65 -4.14
N LEU A 7 5.17 4.58 -3.77
CA LEU A 7 5.48 3.21 -4.15
C LEU A 7 4.44 2.69 -5.15
N LYS A 8 4.87 1.87 -6.11
CA LYS A 8 4.00 1.26 -7.12
C LYS A 8 4.40 -0.19 -7.38
N GLY A 9 3.49 -1.14 -7.14
CA GLY A 9 3.69 -2.56 -7.47
C GLY A 9 3.53 -2.87 -8.96
N GLU A 10 2.79 -2.04 -9.69
CA GLU A 10 2.47 -2.25 -11.11
C GLU A 10 1.64 -3.52 -11.38
N GLY A 11 2.26 -4.63 -11.77
CA GLY A 11 1.53 -5.83 -12.14
C GLY A 11 2.25 -7.11 -11.76
N GLY A 12 1.50 -8.05 -11.19
CA GLY A 12 2.04 -9.26 -10.59
C GLY A 12 1.61 -9.37 -9.13
N ASP A 13 2.02 -10.44 -8.47
CA ASP A 13 1.87 -10.54 -7.02
C ASP A 13 3.11 -9.88 -6.39
N ASP A 14 2.92 -8.76 -5.68
CA ASP A 14 4.02 -7.92 -5.17
C ASP A 14 4.06 -7.90 -3.65
N GLU A 15 5.27 -7.73 -3.10
CA GLU A 15 5.52 -7.39 -1.70
C GLU A 15 6.03 -5.95 -1.63
N ILE A 16 5.29 -5.08 -0.92
CA ILE A 16 5.55 -3.64 -0.86
C ILE A 16 5.68 -3.20 0.60
N GLU A 17 6.75 -2.48 0.91
CA GLU A 17 7.05 -1.96 2.25
C GLU A 17 7.28 -0.43 2.19
N GLY A 18 6.41 0.32 2.86
CA GLY A 18 6.45 1.79 2.98
C GLY A 18 7.62 2.25 3.85
N GLY A 19 7.67 1.80 5.09
CA GLY A 19 8.76 2.11 6.03
C GLY A 19 8.38 3.25 6.96
N HIS A 20 9.29 4.19 7.23
CA HIS A 20 8.96 5.37 8.05
C HIS A 20 8.56 6.55 7.18
N GLY A 21 7.44 7.19 7.46
CA GLY A 21 6.97 8.37 6.75
C GLY A 21 5.49 8.23 6.39
N ASN A 22 4.91 9.28 5.81
CA ASN A 22 3.55 9.19 5.29
C ASN A 22 3.62 8.79 3.82
N ASP A 23 3.40 7.51 3.53
CA ASP A 23 3.61 6.92 2.22
C ASP A 23 2.33 6.87 1.38
N THR A 24 2.51 6.88 0.06
CA THR A 24 1.43 6.58 -0.90
C THR A 24 1.80 5.35 -1.70
N ILE A 25 1.05 4.27 -1.50
CA ILE A 25 1.33 2.96 -2.06
C ILE A 25 0.24 2.59 -3.06
N ASP A 26 0.60 2.38 -4.33
CA ASP A 26 -0.29 1.80 -5.35
C ASP A 26 0.04 0.32 -5.53
N GLY A 27 -0.84 -0.56 -5.05
CA GLY A 27 -0.66 -2.00 -5.14
C GLY A 27 -0.69 -2.55 -6.58
N GLY A 28 -1.24 -1.79 -7.54
CA GLY A 28 -1.30 -2.22 -8.93
C GLY A 28 -2.28 -3.38 -9.18
N THR A 29 -1.87 -4.38 -9.95
CA THR A 29 -2.69 -5.54 -10.34
C THR A 29 -2.09 -6.84 -9.86
N GLY A 30 -2.90 -7.76 -9.34
CA GLY A 30 -2.46 -9.06 -8.83
C GLY A 30 -3.01 -9.26 -7.43
N ARG A 31 -2.31 -10.05 -6.60
CA ARG A 31 -2.53 -10.08 -5.15
C ARG A 31 -1.30 -9.55 -4.43
N GLN A 32 -1.51 -8.54 -3.62
CA GLN A 32 -0.43 -7.79 -3.00
C GLN A 32 -0.26 -8.16 -1.52
N VAL A 33 0.97 -8.10 -1.04
CA VAL A 33 1.31 -8.03 0.39
C VAL A 33 1.89 -6.65 0.65
N ILE A 34 1.17 -5.82 1.40
CA ILE A 34 1.55 -4.42 1.64
C ILE A 34 1.71 -4.19 3.14
N ASN A 35 2.82 -3.57 3.53
CA ASN A 35 3.06 -3.03 4.87
C ASN A 35 3.34 -1.52 4.75
N GLY A 36 2.48 -0.69 5.31
CA GLY A 36 2.64 0.78 5.35
C GLY A 36 3.85 1.19 6.20
N GLY A 37 3.93 0.67 7.42
CA GLY A 37 5.04 0.91 8.33
C GLY A 37 4.64 1.91 9.41
N THR A 38 5.35 3.03 9.56
CA THR A 38 4.98 4.06 10.53
C THR A 38 4.67 5.36 9.82
N GLY A 39 3.59 6.04 10.22
CA GLY A 39 3.14 7.27 9.61
C GLY A 39 1.68 7.15 9.18
N ASP A 40 1.13 8.22 8.63
CA ASP A 40 -0.23 8.18 8.10
C ASP A 40 -0.19 7.80 6.62
N ASP A 41 -0.46 6.54 6.30
CA ASP A 41 -0.27 5.99 4.96
C ASP A 41 -1.54 5.98 4.10
N ILE A 42 -1.36 6.01 2.78
CA ILE A 42 -2.43 5.86 1.80
C ILE A 42 -2.11 4.67 0.90
N VAL A 43 -2.94 3.63 0.97
CA VAL A 43 -2.86 2.48 0.07
C VAL A 43 -3.98 2.55 -0.96
N VAL A 44 -3.61 2.67 -2.22
CA VAL A 44 -4.48 2.75 -3.41
C VAL A 44 -4.46 1.41 -4.14
N SER A 45 -5.58 1.08 -4.78
CA SER A 45 -5.77 -0.15 -5.58
C SER A 45 -5.90 -1.43 -4.75
N ALA A 46 -6.32 -1.32 -3.49
CA ALA A 46 -6.61 -2.47 -2.64
C ALA A 46 -7.78 -3.29 -3.22
N LYS A 47 -7.50 -4.54 -3.58
CA LYS A 47 -8.45 -5.47 -4.20
C LYS A 47 -8.76 -6.65 -3.29
N ALA A 48 -9.85 -7.35 -3.61
CA ALA A 48 -10.17 -8.60 -2.95
C ALA A 48 -9.06 -9.63 -3.21
N GLY A 49 -8.33 -10.01 -2.16
CA GLY A 49 -7.20 -10.95 -2.23
C GLY A 49 -5.88 -10.37 -1.73
N ASP A 50 -5.80 -9.06 -1.52
CA ASP A 50 -4.63 -8.41 -0.97
C ASP A 50 -4.56 -8.59 0.55
N SER A 51 -3.33 -8.68 1.07
CA SER A 51 -3.02 -8.62 2.50
C SER A 51 -2.36 -7.29 2.79
N ILE A 52 -3.07 -6.41 3.47
CA ILE A 52 -2.62 -5.02 3.69
C ILE A 52 -2.60 -4.76 5.19
N ASP A 53 -1.42 -4.42 5.69
CA ASP A 53 -1.18 -3.88 7.02
C ASP A 53 -0.80 -2.41 6.89
N GLY A 54 -1.58 -1.51 7.51
CA GLY A 54 -1.26 -0.08 7.52
C GLY A 54 -0.11 0.24 8.47
N GLY A 55 0.10 -0.58 9.50
CA GLY A 55 1.10 -0.33 10.52
C GLY A 55 0.67 0.71 11.56
N GLU A 56 1.61 1.52 12.02
CA GLU A 56 1.38 2.56 13.03
C GLU A 56 0.95 3.88 12.41
N GLY A 57 -0.25 4.37 12.75
CA GLY A 57 -0.70 5.69 12.32
C GLY A 57 -2.19 5.68 11.99
N SER A 58 -2.63 6.71 11.28
CA SER A 58 -4.00 6.81 10.76
C SER A 58 -4.01 6.53 9.26
N ASP A 59 -4.19 5.27 8.91
CA ASP A 59 -4.08 4.82 7.52
C ASP A 59 -5.38 4.94 6.74
N THR A 60 -5.24 5.14 5.44
CA THR A 60 -6.36 5.18 4.49
C THR A 60 -6.21 4.10 3.43
N LEU A 61 -7.19 3.20 3.40
CA LEU A 61 -7.31 2.19 2.35
C LEU A 61 -8.32 2.62 1.29
N GLN A 62 -7.87 2.79 0.06
CA GLN A 62 -8.71 3.12 -1.10
C GLN A 62 -8.77 1.92 -2.05
N SER A 63 -9.91 1.23 -2.05
CA SER A 63 -10.20 0.21 -3.06
C SER A 63 -10.71 0.88 -4.33
N LEU A 64 -10.04 0.64 -5.46
CA LEU A 64 -10.56 1.01 -6.76
C LEU A 64 -10.90 -0.28 -7.53
N ASP A 65 -12.16 -0.69 -7.40
CA ASP A 65 -12.71 -1.81 -8.16
C ASP A 65 -13.31 -1.27 -9.47
N LEU A 66 -12.62 -1.50 -10.59
CA LEU A 66 -13.05 -1.06 -11.93
C LEU A 66 -13.83 -2.15 -12.69
N THR A 67 -14.42 -3.11 -11.97
CA THR A 67 -15.25 -4.17 -12.55
C THR A 67 -16.64 -3.69 -12.94
#